data_AF-Q96NX8-F1
#
_entry.id   AF-Q96NX8-F1
#
_cell.length_a   1.000
_cell.length_b   1.000
_cell.length_c   1.000
_cell.angle_alpha   90.00
_cell.angle_beta   90.00
_cell.angle_gamma   90.00
#
_symmetry.space_group_name_H-M   'P 1'
#
loop_
_entity.id
_entity.type
_entity.pdbx_description
1 polymer ?
#
loop_
_entity_poly.entity_id
_entity_poly.type
_entity_poly.pdbx_seq_one_letter_code
_entity_poly.pdbx_strand_id
1 'polypeptide(L)'
;MATRRLTDAFLLLRNNSIQNRQLLAEQELDELADDRMALVSGISLDPEAAIGVTKRPPPKWVDGVDEIQYDVGRIKQKMKELASLHDKHLNRPTLDDSSEEEHAIEITTQEITQLFHRCQRAVQALPSRARACSEQEGRLLGNVVASLAQALQELSTSFRHAQSGYLKRMKNREERSQHFFDTSVPLMDDGDDNTLYHRRTS
;
A
#
# COMPACT_ATOMS: atom_id res chain seq x y z
N MET A 1 5.02 31.63 -2.38
CA MET A 1 3.93 32.22 -1.57
C MET A 1 4.25 31.99 -0.11
N ALA A 2 4.26 33.03 0.72
CA ALA A 2 4.42 32.89 2.17
C ALA A 2 3.06 32.61 2.83
N THR A 3 3.00 31.72 3.83
CA THR A 3 1.79 31.41 4.60
C THR A 3 2.00 31.76 6.08
N ARG A 4 0.95 32.26 6.75
CA ARG A 4 0.95 32.56 8.19
C ARG A 4 -0.05 31.66 8.90
N ARG A 5 0.38 30.97 9.95
CA ARG A 5 -0.51 30.17 10.81
C ARG A 5 -1.10 31.06 11.90
N LEU A 6 -2.42 31.06 12.00
CA LEU A 6 -3.19 31.83 13.01
C LEU A 6 -3.87 30.93 14.04
N THR A 7 -3.57 29.63 14.03
CA THR A 7 -4.20 28.63 14.90
C THR A 7 -4.08 28.99 16.38
N ASP A 8 -2.89 29.40 16.81
CA ASP A 8 -2.65 29.70 18.24
C ASP A 8 -3.40 30.94 18.70
N ALA A 9 -3.43 31.99 17.87
CA ALA A 9 -4.20 33.20 18.13
C ALA A 9 -5.72 32.90 18.18
N PHE A 10 -6.21 32.06 17.25
CA PHE A 10 -7.59 31.61 17.24
C PHE A 10 -7.95 30.82 18.49
N LEU A 11 -7.11 29.86 18.91
CA LEU A 11 -7.35 29.04 20.10
C LEU A 11 -7.36 29.89 21.37
N LEU A 12 -6.44 30.84 21.49
CA LEU A 12 -6.39 31.77 22.63
C LEU A 12 -7.68 32.60 22.72
N LEU A 13 -8.09 33.22 21.62
CA LEU A 13 -9.30 34.04 21.56
C LEU A 13 -10.56 33.20 21.84
N ARG A 14 -10.64 31.99 21.27
CA ARG A 14 -11.73 31.04 21.54
C ARG A 14 -11.80 30.71 23.03
N ASN A 15 -10.69 30.27 23.63
CA ASN A 15 -10.66 29.86 25.03
C ASN A 15 -11.00 31.03 25.96
N ASN A 16 -10.43 32.21 25.71
CA ASN A 16 -10.73 33.42 26.48
C ASN A 16 -12.20 33.84 26.38
N SER A 17 -12.83 33.72 25.20
CA SER A 17 -14.26 34.00 25.01
C SER A 17 -15.17 33.00 25.74
N ILE A 18 -14.73 31.75 25.90
CA ILE A 18 -15.48 30.73 26.64
C ILE A 18 -15.39 31.02 28.13
N GLN A 19 -14.18 31.29 28.63
CA GLN A 19 -13.95 31.65 30.04
C GLN A 19 -14.72 32.93 30.44
N ASN A 20 -14.70 33.97 29.61
CA ASN A 20 -15.47 35.20 29.89
C ASN A 20 -16.99 34.95 29.92
N ARG A 21 -17.52 34.08 29.05
CA ARG A 21 -18.93 33.70 29.09
C ARG A 21 -19.30 32.92 30.35
N GLN A 22 -18.41 32.06 30.82
CA GLN A 22 -18.61 31.31 32.07
C GLN A 22 -18.62 32.25 33.28
N LEU A 23 -17.66 33.18 33.37
CA LEU A 23 -17.58 34.13 34.48
C LEU A 23 -18.82 35.04 34.55
N LEU A 24 -19.32 35.51 33.40
CA LEU A 24 -20.56 36.28 33.32
C LEU A 24 -21.79 35.45 33.74
N ALA A 25 -21.86 34.19 33.29
CA ALA A 25 -22.93 33.28 33.69
C ALA A 25 -22.87 32.94 35.19
N GLU A 26 -21.68 32.77 35.77
CA GLU A 26 -21.48 32.57 37.20
C GLU A 26 -21.91 33.78 38.02
N GLN A 27 -21.59 35.01 37.58
CA GLN A 27 -22.06 36.24 38.24
C GLN A 27 -23.59 36.40 38.19
N GLU A 28 -24.22 36.07 37.05
CA GLU A 28 -25.67 36.10 36.90
C GLU A 28 -26.35 34.99 37.71
N LEU A 29 -25.67 33.85 37.90
CA LEU A 29 -26.12 32.76 38.76
C LEU A 29 -25.99 33.11 40.25
N ASP A 30 -24.89 33.76 40.67
CA ASP A 30 -24.64 34.17 42.06
C ASP A 30 -25.69 35.17 42.57
N GLU A 31 -26.22 36.04 41.70
CA GLU A 31 -27.37 36.92 42.01
C GLU A 31 -28.71 36.17 42.15
N LEU A 32 -28.83 34.95 41.61
CA LEU A 32 -30.05 34.14 41.59
C LEU A 32 -29.99 32.89 42.51
N ALA A 33 -28.84 32.61 43.14
CA ALA A 33 -28.49 31.31 43.71
C ALA A 33 -28.65 31.17 45.24
N ASP A 34 -29.39 32.03 45.94
CA ASP A 34 -29.51 31.86 47.40
C ASP A 34 -30.44 30.69 47.80
N ASP A 35 -31.48 30.35 47.02
CA ASP A 35 -32.52 29.39 47.48
C ASP A 35 -32.85 28.19 46.56
N ARG A 36 -32.29 28.08 45.33
CA ARG A 36 -32.69 27.02 44.36
C ARG A 36 -31.64 25.96 44.02
N MET A 37 -30.44 26.04 44.60
CA MET A 37 -29.28 25.30 44.11
C MET A 37 -29.12 23.85 44.62
N ALA A 38 -30.09 23.29 45.35
CA ALA A 38 -30.01 21.91 45.84
C ALA A 38 -30.46 20.83 44.83
N LEU A 39 -31.02 21.20 43.66
CA LEU A 39 -31.70 20.23 42.77
C LEU A 39 -31.16 20.13 41.34
N VAL A 40 -30.08 20.83 40.98
CA VAL A 40 -29.51 20.82 39.62
C VAL A 40 -28.09 20.22 39.59
N SER A 41 -27.86 19.14 40.33
CA SER A 41 -26.63 18.33 40.22
C SER A 41 -26.70 17.33 39.06
N GLY A 42 -27.14 17.76 37.87
CA GLY A 42 -27.38 16.85 36.74
C GLY A 42 -27.00 17.34 35.35
N ILE A 43 -26.72 18.63 35.18
CA ILE A 43 -26.25 19.17 33.90
C ILE A 43 -24.81 19.59 34.13
N SER A 44 -23.88 18.71 33.76
CA SER A 44 -22.46 19.06 33.68
C SER A 44 -22.30 20.33 32.84
N LEU A 45 -21.82 21.42 33.46
CA LEU A 45 -21.43 22.67 32.79
C LEU A 45 -20.09 22.53 32.05
N ASP A 46 -19.61 21.31 31.80
CA ASP A 46 -18.38 21.05 31.07
C ASP A 46 -18.54 21.38 29.57
N PRO A 47 -17.88 22.42 29.04
CA PRO A 47 -17.92 22.77 27.62
C PRO A 47 -17.23 21.72 26.74
N GLU A 48 -16.38 20.87 27.32
CA GLU A 48 -15.75 19.75 26.61
C GLU A 48 -16.78 18.65 26.29
N ALA A 49 -17.83 18.51 27.12
CA ALA A 49 -18.98 17.67 26.83
C ALA A 49 -19.81 18.21 25.65
N ALA A 50 -19.91 19.53 25.47
CA ALA A 50 -20.65 20.13 24.35
C ALA A 50 -19.92 19.98 23.00
N ILE A 51 -18.59 19.98 22.99
CA ILE A 51 -17.78 19.68 21.79
C ILE A 51 -17.78 18.17 21.49
N GLY A 52 -18.08 17.33 22.48
CA GLY A 52 -18.18 15.88 22.34
C GLY A 52 -19.48 15.35 21.71
N VAL A 53 -20.51 16.19 21.51
CA VAL A 53 -21.90 15.75 21.17
C VAL A 53 -22.25 15.89 19.68
N THR A 54 -21.26 15.98 18.79
CA THR A 54 -21.47 15.69 17.36
C THR A 54 -20.68 14.46 16.91
N LYS A 55 -20.59 13.42 17.73
CA LYS A 55 -20.10 12.11 17.29
C LYS A 55 -21.21 11.43 16.47
N ARG A 56 -21.50 11.97 15.28
CA ARG A 56 -22.15 11.15 14.25
C ARG A 56 -21.18 9.99 13.98
N PRO A 57 -21.63 8.74 14.10
CA PRO A 57 -20.76 7.61 13.77
C PRO A 57 -20.27 7.77 12.33
N PRO A 58 -19.04 7.34 12.02
CA PRO A 58 -18.53 7.40 10.66
C PRO A 58 -19.50 6.66 9.72
N PRO A 59 -19.62 7.10 8.45
CA PRO A 59 -20.46 6.41 7.50
C PRO A 59 -20.09 4.92 7.41
N LYS A 60 -21.08 4.05 7.27
CA LYS A 60 -20.90 2.57 7.27
C LYS A 60 -19.96 2.06 6.17
N TRP A 61 -19.72 2.84 5.11
CA TRP A 61 -18.78 2.49 4.07
C TRP A 61 -17.31 2.72 4.46
N VAL A 62 -17.03 3.49 5.52
CA VAL A 62 -15.67 3.78 6.00
C VAL A 62 -14.94 2.51 6.40
N ASP A 63 -15.58 1.60 7.14
CA ASP A 63 -14.97 0.31 7.50
C ASP A 63 -14.56 -0.51 6.26
N GLY A 64 -15.33 -0.40 5.16
CA GLY A 64 -14.99 -1.04 3.89
C GLY A 64 -13.78 -0.38 3.21
N VAL A 65 -13.61 0.93 3.37
CA VAL A 65 -12.42 1.64 2.89
C VAL A 65 -11.19 1.22 3.66
N ASP A 66 -11.28 1.10 4.98
CA ASP A 66 -10.18 0.68 5.83
C ASP A 66 -9.74 -0.76 5.50
N GLU A 67 -10.68 -1.67 5.25
CA GLU A 67 -10.39 -3.03 4.76
C GLU A 67 -9.61 -3.01 3.44
N ILE A 68 -10.08 -2.20 2.46
CA ILE A 68 -9.40 -2.08 1.16
C ILE A 68 -8.01 -1.48 1.33
N GLN A 69 -7.86 -0.44 2.15
CA GLN A 69 -6.56 0.19 2.39
C GLN A 69 -5.57 -0.77 3.07
N TYR A 70 -6.06 -1.61 3.98
CA TYR A 70 -5.27 -2.67 4.59
C TYR A 70 -4.80 -3.68 3.54
N ASP A 71 -5.69 -4.17 2.68
CA ASP A 71 -5.31 -5.10 1.60
C ASP A 71 -4.33 -4.44 0.60
N VAL A 72 -4.50 -3.16 0.26
CA VAL A 72 -3.53 -2.39 -0.54
C VAL A 72 -2.16 -2.34 0.14
N GLY A 73 -2.12 -2.14 1.46
CA GLY A 73 -0.90 -2.21 2.26
C GLY A 73 -0.21 -3.58 2.15
N ARG A 74 -0.99 -4.66 2.26
CA ARG A 74 -0.49 -6.04 2.10
C ARG A 74 0.08 -6.31 0.72
N ILE A 75 -0.58 -5.83 -0.35
CA ILE A 75 -0.06 -5.95 -1.72
C ILE A 75 1.31 -5.27 -1.82
N LYS A 76 1.45 -4.04 -1.31
CA LYS A 76 2.73 -3.32 -1.32
C LYS A 76 3.82 -4.08 -0.57
N GLN A 77 3.50 -4.67 0.57
CA GLN A 77 4.45 -5.46 1.35
C GLN A 77 4.88 -6.72 0.58
N LYS A 78 3.93 -7.49 0.05
CA LYS A 78 4.19 -8.71 -0.73
C LYS A 78 4.97 -8.42 -2.02
N MET A 79 4.73 -7.29 -2.68
CA MET A 79 5.52 -6.86 -3.83
C MET A 79 6.99 -6.60 -3.47
N LYS A 80 7.29 -6.08 -2.27
CA LYS A 80 8.67 -5.92 -1.80
C LYS A 80 9.33 -7.26 -1.49
N GLU A 81 8.59 -8.17 -0.84
CA GLU A 81 9.04 -9.54 -0.59
C GLU A 81 9.37 -10.26 -1.91
N LEU A 82 8.46 -10.21 -2.88
CA LEU A 82 8.68 -10.75 -4.22
C LEU A 82 9.90 -10.14 -4.92
N ALA A 83 10.12 -8.83 -4.80
CA ALA A 83 11.31 -8.18 -5.36
C ALA A 83 12.61 -8.71 -4.73
N SER A 84 12.60 -9.01 -3.43
CA SER A 84 13.76 -9.62 -2.76
C SER A 84 14.01 -11.05 -3.22
N LEU A 85 12.95 -11.85 -3.42
CA LEU A 85 13.05 -13.20 -3.97
C LEU A 85 13.58 -13.18 -5.41
N HIS A 86 13.09 -12.26 -6.25
CA HIS A 86 13.61 -12.06 -7.61
C HIS A 86 15.10 -11.74 -7.63
N ASP A 87 15.57 -10.86 -6.74
CA ASP A 87 16.98 -10.47 -6.67
C ASP A 87 17.86 -11.62 -6.17
N LYS A 88 17.41 -12.33 -5.13
CA LYS A 88 18.08 -13.53 -4.60
C LYS A 88 18.27 -14.59 -5.69
N HIS A 89 17.19 -14.89 -6.41
CA HIS A 89 17.20 -15.89 -7.48
C HIS A 89 18.11 -15.46 -8.66
N LEU A 90 18.07 -14.18 -9.05
CA LEU A 90 18.90 -13.65 -10.13
C LEU A 90 20.40 -13.64 -9.82
N ASN A 91 20.79 -13.41 -8.57
CA ASN A 91 22.19 -13.27 -8.16
C ASN A 91 22.83 -14.58 -7.66
N ARG A 92 22.11 -15.70 -7.77
CA ARG A 92 22.55 -17.00 -7.25
C ARG A 92 23.77 -17.58 -8.00
N PRO A 93 24.82 -18.07 -7.30
CA PRO A 93 26.03 -18.64 -7.93
C PRO A 93 25.92 -20.12 -8.39
N THR A 94 25.08 -20.94 -7.76
CA THR A 94 24.98 -22.41 -7.98
C THR A 94 23.59 -22.84 -8.46
N LEU A 95 23.44 -24.10 -8.90
CA LEU A 95 22.20 -24.63 -9.53
C LEU A 95 21.29 -25.43 -8.55
N ASP A 96 21.79 -25.91 -7.41
CA ASP A 96 21.11 -26.87 -6.49
C ASP A 96 19.75 -26.42 -5.87
N ASP A 97 19.68 -25.30 -5.14
CA ASP A 97 18.49 -24.64 -4.57
C ASP A 97 17.43 -24.05 -5.55
N SER A 98 17.41 -24.40 -6.84
CA SER A 98 16.55 -23.71 -7.84
C SER A 98 15.07 -23.88 -7.55
N SER A 99 14.67 -25.07 -7.10
CA SER A 99 13.26 -25.43 -6.98
C SER A 99 12.54 -24.75 -5.82
N GLU A 100 13.21 -24.47 -4.69
CA GLU A 100 12.56 -23.86 -3.52
C GLU A 100 12.32 -22.36 -3.76
N GLU A 101 13.29 -21.66 -4.33
CA GLU A 101 13.17 -20.22 -4.62
C GLU A 101 12.15 -19.94 -5.73
N GLU A 102 12.14 -20.74 -6.79
CA GLU A 102 11.12 -20.68 -7.84
C GLU A 102 9.72 -20.91 -7.28
N HIS A 103 9.56 -21.90 -6.40
CA HIS A 103 8.29 -22.18 -5.75
C HIS A 103 7.83 -21.03 -4.85
N ALA A 104 8.74 -20.43 -4.07
CA ALA A 104 8.44 -19.27 -3.24
C ALA A 104 8.01 -18.04 -4.07
N ILE A 105 8.66 -17.81 -5.22
CA ILE A 105 8.28 -16.76 -6.18
C ILE A 105 6.87 -17.01 -6.73
N GLU A 106 6.56 -18.25 -7.10
CA GLU A 106 5.25 -18.62 -7.62
C GLU A 106 4.14 -18.39 -6.58
N ILE A 107 4.32 -18.91 -5.36
CA ILE A 107 3.37 -18.72 -4.26
C ILE A 107 3.12 -17.23 -4.02
N THR A 108 4.19 -16.44 -3.84
CA THR A 108 4.07 -15.00 -3.55
C THR A 108 3.38 -14.26 -4.70
N THR A 109 3.63 -14.66 -5.95
CA THR A 109 2.99 -14.11 -7.15
C THR A 109 1.49 -14.41 -7.18
N GLN A 110 1.10 -15.64 -6.85
CA GLN A 110 -0.31 -16.03 -6.76
C GLN A 110 -1.03 -15.30 -5.63
N GLU A 111 -0.41 -15.17 -4.44
CA GLU A 111 -0.95 -14.41 -3.31
C GLU A 111 -1.23 -12.94 -3.67
N ILE A 112 -0.27 -12.28 -4.33
CA ILE A 112 -0.44 -10.90 -4.80
C ILE A 112 -1.62 -10.80 -5.77
N THR A 113 -1.73 -11.74 -6.71
CA THR A 113 -2.82 -11.77 -7.70
C THR A 113 -4.18 -11.94 -7.03
N GLN A 114 -4.28 -12.82 -6.02
CA GLN A 114 -5.50 -13.02 -5.23
C GLN A 114 -5.87 -11.75 -4.44
N LEU A 115 -4.90 -11.05 -3.85
CA LEU A 115 -5.13 -9.78 -3.16
C LEU A 115 -5.66 -8.70 -4.11
N PHE A 116 -5.12 -8.59 -5.34
CA PHE A 116 -5.67 -7.67 -6.35
C PHE A 116 -7.15 -7.97 -6.65
N HIS A 117 -7.51 -9.23 -6.85
CA HIS A 117 -8.90 -9.63 -7.11
C HIS A 117 -9.82 -9.40 -5.90
N ARG A 118 -9.31 -9.57 -4.67
CA ARG A 118 -10.04 -9.24 -3.45
C ARG A 118 -10.31 -7.75 -3.35
N CYS A 119 -9.27 -6.91 -3.51
CA CYS A 119 -9.41 -5.44 -3.52
C CYS A 119 -10.40 -4.98 -4.59
N GLN A 120 -10.30 -5.49 -5.81
CA GLN A 120 -11.20 -5.11 -6.89
C GLN A 120 -12.67 -5.40 -6.55
N ARG A 121 -12.97 -6.58 -6.01
CA ARG A 121 -14.33 -6.94 -5.59
C ARG A 121 -14.82 -6.05 -4.44
N ALA A 122 -13.95 -5.76 -3.46
CA ALA A 122 -14.29 -4.90 -2.34
C ALA A 122 -14.59 -3.45 -2.78
N VAL A 123 -13.77 -2.88 -3.68
CA VAL A 123 -13.99 -1.54 -4.27
C VAL A 123 -15.31 -1.50 -5.04
N GLN A 124 -15.62 -2.52 -5.84
CA GLN A 124 -16.87 -2.60 -6.59
C GLN A 124 -18.11 -2.78 -5.69
N ALA A 125 -17.96 -3.44 -4.55
CA ALA A 125 -19.04 -3.64 -3.59
C ALA A 125 -19.30 -2.40 -2.72
N LEU A 126 -18.33 -1.48 -2.61
CA LEU A 126 -18.38 -0.34 -1.70
C LEU A 126 -19.59 0.60 -1.91
N PRO A 127 -19.97 0.99 -3.15
CA PRO A 127 -21.17 1.80 -3.41
C PRO A 127 -22.46 1.18 -2.86
N SER A 128 -22.57 -0.15 -2.86
CA SER A 128 -23.76 -0.86 -2.39
C SER A 128 -24.00 -0.73 -0.88
N ARG A 129 -22.95 -0.36 -0.12
CA ARG A 129 -23.00 -0.13 1.34
C ARG A 129 -23.55 1.26 1.71
N ALA A 130 -23.77 2.14 0.73
CA ALA A 130 -24.16 3.54 0.94
C ALA A 130 -25.57 3.88 0.42
N ARG A 131 -26.45 2.89 0.24
CA ARG A 131 -27.81 3.08 -0.34
C ARG A 131 -28.74 4.05 0.40
N ALA A 132 -28.41 4.43 1.64
CA ALA A 132 -29.21 5.35 2.46
C ALA A 132 -28.44 6.65 2.81
N CYS A 133 -27.44 7.03 2.02
CA CYS A 133 -26.61 8.21 2.26
C CYS A 133 -27.17 9.49 1.62
N SER A 134 -26.78 10.63 2.16
CA SER A 134 -27.05 11.96 1.56
C SER A 134 -26.36 12.11 0.20
N GLU A 135 -26.82 13.06 -0.62
CA GLU A 135 -26.20 13.35 -1.91
C GLU A 135 -24.72 13.73 -1.77
N GLN A 136 -24.37 14.52 -0.74
CA GLN A 136 -22.98 14.88 -0.45
C GLN A 136 -22.13 13.65 -0.11
N GLU A 137 -22.62 12.75 0.73
CA GLU A 137 -21.92 11.50 1.06
C GLU A 137 -21.76 10.60 -0.18
N GLY A 138 -22.75 10.56 -1.07
CA GLY A 138 -22.66 9.83 -2.34
C GLY A 138 -21.53 10.37 -3.23
N ARG A 139 -21.38 11.70 -3.33
CA ARG A 139 -20.27 12.33 -4.06
C ARG A 139 -18.92 12.03 -3.42
N LEU A 140 -18.83 12.11 -2.09
CA LEU A 140 -17.61 11.76 -1.36
C LEU A 140 -17.22 10.30 -1.59
N LEU A 141 -18.19 9.38 -1.51
CA LEU A 141 -17.95 7.97 -1.78
C LEU A 141 -17.49 7.71 -3.21
N GLY A 142 -18.08 8.39 -4.20
CA GLY A 142 -17.64 8.31 -5.59
C GLY A 142 -16.17 8.69 -5.76
N ASN A 143 -15.74 9.77 -5.13
CA ASN A 143 -14.34 10.20 -5.13
C ASN A 143 -13.41 9.19 -4.44
N VAL A 144 -13.86 8.59 -3.33
CA VAL A 144 -13.11 7.55 -2.61
C VAL A 144 -12.98 6.28 -3.46
N VAL A 145 -14.05 5.83 -4.10
CA VAL A 145 -14.01 4.66 -5.00
C VAL A 145 -13.07 4.91 -6.18
N ALA A 146 -13.13 6.11 -6.78
CA ALA A 146 -12.24 6.50 -7.87
C ALA A 146 -10.77 6.52 -7.44
N SER A 147 -10.46 7.10 -6.28
CA SER A 147 -9.07 7.16 -5.78
C SER A 147 -8.52 5.78 -5.42
N LEU A 148 -9.34 4.91 -4.81
CA LEU A 148 -8.97 3.52 -4.52
C LEU A 148 -8.74 2.71 -5.81
N ALA A 149 -9.62 2.87 -6.80
CA ALA A 149 -9.48 2.20 -8.09
C ALA A 149 -8.21 2.64 -8.82
N GLN A 150 -7.92 3.94 -8.82
CA GLN A 150 -6.69 4.48 -9.39
C GLN A 150 -5.44 3.93 -8.68
N ALA A 151 -5.42 3.96 -7.35
CA ALA A 151 -4.30 3.41 -6.58
C ALA A 151 -4.08 1.91 -6.87
N LEU A 152 -5.16 1.13 -7.02
CA LEU A 152 -5.09 -0.30 -7.35
C LEU A 152 -4.56 -0.51 -8.78
N GLN A 153 -4.97 0.32 -9.73
CA GLN A 153 -4.49 0.27 -11.11
C GLN A 153 -3.00 0.61 -11.22
N GLU A 154 -2.55 1.65 -10.53
CA GLU A 154 -1.12 2.03 -10.45
C GLU A 154 -0.30 0.87 -9.88
N LEU A 155 -0.77 0.25 -8.79
CA LEU A 155 -0.10 -0.87 -8.15
C LEU A 155 -0.08 -2.12 -9.05
N SER A 156 -1.18 -2.43 -9.74
CA SER A 156 -1.25 -3.53 -10.71
C SER A 156 -0.30 -3.31 -11.89
N THR A 157 -0.21 -2.06 -12.36
CA THR A 157 0.72 -1.68 -13.43
C THR A 157 2.16 -1.86 -12.98
N SER A 158 2.53 -1.35 -11.80
CA SER A 158 3.86 -1.53 -11.22
C SER A 158 4.22 -3.01 -11.04
N PHE A 159 3.26 -3.84 -10.59
CA PHE A 159 3.44 -5.28 -10.42
C PHE A 159 3.75 -5.98 -11.74
N ARG A 160 2.96 -5.71 -12.79
CA ARG A 160 3.21 -6.28 -14.13
C ARG A 160 4.57 -5.88 -14.67
N HIS A 161 4.97 -4.62 -14.51
CA HIS A 161 6.29 -4.14 -14.94
C HIS A 161 7.43 -4.84 -14.18
N ALA A 162 7.30 -5.01 -12.85
CA ALA A 162 8.29 -5.72 -12.05
C ALA A 162 8.44 -7.19 -12.48
N GLN A 163 7.32 -7.87 -12.73
CA GLN A 163 7.28 -9.26 -13.23
C GLN A 163 7.90 -9.37 -14.63
N SER A 164 7.47 -8.56 -15.58
CA SER A 164 8.05 -8.56 -16.94
C SER A 164 9.54 -8.24 -16.93
N GLY A 165 9.98 -7.31 -16.08
CA GLY A 165 11.39 -6.96 -15.91
C GLY A 165 12.23 -8.09 -15.29
N TYR A 166 11.65 -8.89 -14.39
CA TYR A 166 12.27 -10.08 -13.84
C TYR A 166 12.42 -11.19 -14.90
N LEU A 167 11.33 -11.55 -15.59
CA LEU A 167 11.34 -12.58 -16.64
C LEU A 167 12.32 -12.26 -17.77
N LYS A 168 12.39 -10.99 -18.18
CA LYS A 168 13.37 -10.55 -19.19
C LYS A 168 14.81 -10.76 -18.73
N ARG A 169 15.11 -10.48 -17.46
CA ARG A 169 16.46 -10.69 -16.90
C ARG A 169 16.82 -12.17 -16.80
N MET A 170 15.86 -13.01 -16.41
CA MET A 170 16.02 -14.47 -16.40
C MET A 170 16.35 -15.00 -17.80
N LYS A 171 15.55 -14.62 -18.80
CA LYS A 171 15.77 -15.02 -20.20
C LYS A 171 17.15 -14.61 -20.72
N ASN A 172 17.56 -13.36 -20.47
CA ASN A 172 18.88 -12.87 -20.88
C ASN A 172 20.03 -13.63 -20.21
N ARG A 173 19.86 -14.07 -18.95
CA ARG A 173 20.86 -14.87 -18.23
C ARG A 173 21.03 -16.24 -18.88
N GLU A 174 19.91 -16.88 -19.22
CA GLU A 174 19.88 -18.19 -19.90
C GLU A 174 20.51 -18.12 -21.30
N GLU A 175 20.10 -17.15 -22.14
CA GLU A 175 20.66 -16.93 -23.47
C GLU A 175 22.19 -16.74 -23.42
N ARG A 176 22.69 -15.94 -22.46
CA ARG A 176 24.13 -15.73 -22.27
C ARG A 176 24.86 -16.99 -21.82
N SER A 177 24.24 -17.82 -20.98
CA SER A 177 24.83 -19.11 -20.59
C SER A 177 24.89 -20.09 -21.75
N GLN A 178 23.84 -20.17 -22.57
CA GLN A 178 23.81 -21.05 -23.74
C GLN A 178 24.94 -20.72 -24.73
N HIS A 179 25.15 -19.43 -25.02
CA HIS A 179 26.28 -19.01 -25.87
C HIS A 179 27.65 -19.43 -25.30
N PHE A 180 27.84 -19.44 -23.99
CA PHE A 180 29.09 -19.87 -23.37
C PHE A 180 29.32 -21.39 -23.53
N PHE A 181 28.26 -22.20 -23.44
CA PHE A 181 28.35 -23.65 -23.59
C PHE A 181 28.38 -24.12 -25.06
N ASP A 182 27.64 -23.49 -25.97
CA ASP A 182 27.64 -23.83 -27.41
C ASP A 182 28.96 -23.45 -28.12
N THR A 183 29.72 -22.49 -27.59
CA THR A 183 31.02 -22.09 -28.15
C THR A 183 32.17 -23.00 -27.69
N SER A 184 31.88 -24.17 -27.08
CA SER A 184 32.92 -25.17 -26.79
C SER A 184 33.46 -25.76 -28.09
N VAL A 185 34.49 -25.08 -28.60
CA VAL A 185 35.59 -25.50 -29.48
C VAL A 185 35.50 -26.96 -29.97
N PRO A 186 35.36 -27.22 -31.28
CA PRO A 186 35.71 -28.52 -31.84
C PRO A 186 37.16 -28.81 -31.44
N LEU A 187 37.35 -29.81 -30.58
CA LEU A 187 38.66 -30.37 -30.28
C LEU A 187 39.27 -30.77 -31.64
N MET A 188 40.12 -29.92 -32.20
CA MET A 188 40.87 -30.26 -33.40
C MET A 188 41.80 -31.39 -32.98
N ASP A 189 41.42 -32.59 -33.43
CA ASP A 189 42.27 -33.76 -33.49
C ASP A 189 43.42 -33.45 -34.46
N ASP A 190 44.48 -32.81 -33.95
CA ASP A 190 45.76 -32.64 -34.66
C ASP A 190 46.48 -34.00 -34.74
N GLY A 191 45.92 -34.88 -35.56
CA GLY A 191 46.32 -36.28 -35.65
C GLY A 191 46.42 -36.81 -37.07
N ASP A 192 46.85 -36.00 -38.05
CA ASP A 192 47.19 -36.51 -39.39
C ASP A 192 48.39 -35.76 -40.00
N ASP A 193 49.60 -36.11 -39.56
CA ASP A 193 50.84 -35.83 -40.30
C ASP A 193 51.02 -36.93 -41.35
N ASN A 194 50.50 -36.63 -42.54
CA ASN A 194 50.53 -37.49 -43.71
C ASN A 194 51.89 -37.37 -44.41
N THR A 195 52.51 -38.52 -44.68
CA THR A 195 53.46 -38.81 -45.78
C THR A 195 54.87 -38.21 -45.77
N LEU A 196 55.87 -39.05 -45.44
CA LEU A 196 57.24 -38.93 -45.95
C LEU A 196 57.90 -40.31 -46.18
N TYR A 197 57.26 -41.18 -46.98
CA TYR A 197 57.96 -42.31 -47.61
C TYR A 197 58.30 -41.99 -49.06
N HIS A 198 59.40 -41.27 -49.24
CA HIS A 198 60.17 -41.38 -50.47
C HIS A 198 61.66 -41.36 -50.15
N ARG A 199 62.27 -42.55 -50.01
CA ARG A 199 63.71 -42.70 -50.23
C ARG A 199 63.98 -43.98 -51.02
N ARG A 200 64.53 -43.75 -52.20
CA ARG A 200 65.03 -44.71 -53.20
C ARG A 200 66.18 -45.57 -52.67
N THR A 201 66.49 -46.61 -53.44
CA THR A 201 67.70 -47.44 -53.64
C THR A 201 67.43 -48.90 -53.25
N SER A 202 67.69 -49.92 -54.08
CA SER A 202 68.56 -50.08 -55.25
C SER A 202 67.99 -51.08 -56.24
#